data_AF-A0A2D4TP35-F1
#
_entry.id   AF-A0A2D4TP35-F1
#
_cell.length_a   1.000
_cell.length_b   1.000
_cell.length_c   1.000
_cell.angle_alpha   90.00
_cell.angle_beta   90.00
_cell.angle_gamma   90.00
#
_symmetry.space_group_name_H-M   'P 1'
#
loop_
_entity.id
_entity.type
_entity.pdbx_description
1 polymer ?
#
loop_
_entity_poly.entity_id
_entity_poly.type
_entity_poly.pdbx_seq_one_letter_code
_entity_poly.pdbx_strand_id
1 'polypeptide(L)'
;MESFQLWKLSGALLLGMGVFLFGCRNGDPEAEQVNAVIAERLDLNEEKAARVQPVTAELWGEREMLRKLRADLYDQLLAQLKSKSADSGEMEKTLKTSWLQVENLIPKAASAFSEYHAVMAPEKRAEMVEKIEKRREWIQQGRRRFWSFSDEGPTAEDINGKMAERLNLTLEQETQMLPVTEKLFDERDAIKQARLKVYDEVLAQLKNDTVDTAQLESVLHSTWTTMDVRIPMVSDAFASVHAVLTPEQRAELSEKLERRQKRRKNRRHHRWHDWH
;
A
#
# COMPACT_ATOMS: atom_id res chain seq x y z
N MET A 1 7.34 3.04 -13.20
CA MET A 1 6.31 2.16 -12.59
C MET A 1 6.88 1.30 -11.46
N GLU A 2 6.99 1.69 -10.19
CA GLU A 2 6.19 2.62 -9.36
C GLU A 2 4.69 2.24 -9.24
N SER A 3 4.22 1.20 -9.95
CA SER A 3 2.89 0.55 -9.75
C SER A 3 2.76 -0.15 -8.37
N PHE A 4 3.72 0.07 -7.48
CA PHE A 4 3.81 -0.52 -6.15
C PHE A 4 3.54 0.47 -5.00
N GLN A 5 3.22 1.72 -5.30
CA GLN A 5 2.99 2.77 -4.31
C GLN A 5 1.50 2.92 -3.93
N LEU A 6 0.55 2.57 -4.82
CA LEU A 6 -0.89 2.47 -4.48
C LEU A 6 -1.17 1.40 -3.41
N TRP A 7 -0.41 0.31 -3.41
CA TRP A 7 -0.52 -0.74 -2.40
C TRP A 7 0.17 -0.43 -1.07
N LYS A 8 1.06 0.57 -1.03
CA LYS A 8 1.57 1.12 0.23
C LYS A 8 0.59 2.11 0.86
N LEU A 9 -0.38 2.62 0.10
CA LEU A 9 -1.49 3.44 0.60
C LEU A 9 -2.59 2.58 1.25
N SER A 10 -2.91 1.40 0.71
CA SER A 10 -3.76 0.44 1.43
C SER A 10 -3.08 -0.11 2.68
N GLY A 11 -1.75 -0.29 2.64
CA GLY A 11 -0.95 -0.53 3.84
C GLY A 11 -0.88 0.67 4.80
N ALA A 12 -1.17 1.89 4.31
CA ALA A 12 -1.25 3.10 5.10
C ALA A 12 -2.62 3.25 5.81
N LEU A 13 -3.72 2.83 5.18
CA LEU A 13 -5.00 2.77 5.87
C LEU A 13 -5.05 1.67 6.96
N LEU A 14 -4.17 0.67 6.88
CA LEU A 14 -3.98 -0.37 7.90
C LEU A 14 -2.94 0.02 8.99
N LEU A 15 -2.65 1.31 9.20
CA LEU A 15 -1.55 1.79 10.08
C LEU A 15 -1.82 1.80 11.58
N GLY A 16 -2.47 0.76 12.08
CA GLY A 16 -2.17 0.26 13.43
C GLY A 16 -1.59 -1.16 13.41
N MET A 17 -1.97 -1.97 12.43
CA MET A 17 -1.74 -3.42 12.40
C MET A 17 -1.22 -3.97 11.07
N GLY A 18 -0.87 -3.12 10.11
CA GLY A 18 -0.19 -3.52 8.88
C GLY A 18 1.20 -4.16 9.10
N VAL A 19 1.66 -4.21 10.36
CA VAL A 19 2.87 -4.94 10.79
C VAL A 19 2.56 -6.39 11.21
N PHE A 20 1.30 -6.78 11.38
CA PHE A 20 0.93 -8.12 11.86
C PHE A 20 0.37 -9.05 10.78
N LEU A 21 -0.20 -8.53 9.70
CA LEU A 21 -0.96 -9.35 8.73
C LEU A 21 -0.23 -9.68 7.41
N PHE A 22 1.09 -9.43 7.32
CA PHE A 22 1.89 -9.73 6.13
C PHE A 22 3.05 -10.69 6.38
N GLY A 23 2.75 -11.83 6.98
CA GLY A 23 3.55 -13.05 6.82
C GLY A 23 2.60 -14.23 6.71
N CYS A 24 2.82 -15.15 5.77
CA CYS A 24 2.76 -16.58 6.06
C CYS A 24 3.16 -17.54 4.93
N ARG A 25 3.51 -18.74 5.41
CA ARG A 25 4.23 -19.92 4.88
C ARG A 25 3.36 -20.76 3.93
N ASN A 26 3.86 -21.96 3.58
CA ASN A 26 3.01 -23.13 3.29
C ASN A 26 1.95 -23.26 4.39
N GLY A 27 0.67 -23.16 4.00
CA GLY A 27 -0.46 -23.05 4.91
C GLY A 27 -0.62 -21.62 5.41
N ASP A 28 -1.76 -21.01 5.11
CA ASP A 28 -2.17 -19.78 5.81
C ASP A 28 -2.42 -20.12 7.28
N PRO A 29 -1.93 -19.31 8.24
CA PRO A 29 -2.21 -19.53 9.64
C PRO A 29 -3.69 -19.29 9.86
N GLU A 30 -4.26 -20.07 10.78
CA GLU A 30 -5.61 -19.81 11.26
C GLU A 30 -5.65 -18.48 12.00
N ALA A 31 -6.84 -17.85 12.03
CA ALA A 31 -7.04 -16.58 12.73
C ALA A 31 -6.58 -16.63 14.20
N GLU A 32 -6.70 -17.78 14.85
CA GLU A 32 -6.27 -18.00 16.23
C GLU A 32 -4.75 -17.86 16.40
N GLN A 33 -3.97 -18.39 15.45
CA GLN A 33 -2.51 -18.27 15.48
C GLN A 33 -2.07 -16.81 15.27
N VAL A 34 -2.79 -16.07 14.42
CA VAL A 34 -2.57 -14.63 14.25
C VAL A 34 -2.90 -13.87 15.54
N ASN A 35 -4.02 -14.22 16.20
CA ASN A 35 -4.41 -13.60 17.46
C ASN A 35 -3.38 -13.86 18.57
N ALA A 36 -2.83 -15.08 18.65
CA ALA A 36 -1.80 -15.43 19.63
C ALA A 36 -0.54 -14.56 19.48
N VAL A 37 -0.07 -14.34 18.25
CA VAL A 37 1.09 -13.46 17.98
C VAL A 37 0.77 -12.00 18.36
N ILE A 38 -0.45 -11.53 18.11
CA ILE A 38 -0.85 -10.18 18.48
C ILE A 38 -0.91 -10.05 20.00
N ALA A 39 -1.52 -11.02 20.68
CA ALA A 39 -1.61 -11.06 22.14
C ALA A 39 -0.23 -11.04 22.78
N GLU A 40 0.72 -11.84 22.28
CA GLU A 40 2.10 -11.86 22.75
C GLU A 40 2.77 -10.48 22.58
N ARG A 41 2.68 -9.85 21.40
CA ARG A 41 3.37 -8.55 21.19
C ARG A 41 2.77 -7.40 21.98
N LEU A 42 1.47 -7.47 22.23
CA LEU A 42 0.73 -6.47 23.00
C LEU A 42 0.69 -6.79 24.50
N ASP A 43 1.37 -7.85 24.94
CA ASP A 43 1.36 -8.38 26.31
C ASP A 43 -0.07 -8.53 26.88
N LEU A 44 -1.00 -9.05 26.06
CA LEU A 44 -2.38 -9.27 26.48
C LEU A 44 -2.49 -10.53 27.35
N ASN A 45 -3.27 -10.43 28.43
CA ASN A 45 -3.70 -11.61 29.17
C ASN A 45 -4.79 -12.38 28.39
N GLU A 46 -5.15 -13.57 28.87
CA GLU A 46 -6.12 -14.45 28.19
C GLU A 46 -7.47 -13.76 27.94
N GLU A 47 -7.98 -13.01 28.92
CA GLU A 47 -9.26 -12.29 28.81
C GLU A 47 -9.22 -11.23 27.69
N LYS A 48 -8.18 -10.40 27.68
CA LYS A 48 -7.98 -9.37 26.65
C LYS A 48 -7.72 -9.98 25.27
N ALA A 49 -6.97 -11.08 25.20
CA ALA A 49 -6.71 -11.80 23.96
C ALA A 49 -7.99 -12.41 23.38
N ALA A 50 -8.87 -12.97 24.23
CA ALA A 50 -10.18 -13.48 23.83
C ALA A 50 -11.10 -12.35 23.33
N ARG A 51 -11.03 -11.17 23.97
CA ARG A 51 -11.81 -10.00 23.56
C ARG A 51 -11.49 -9.54 22.12
N VAL A 52 -10.23 -9.53 21.73
CA VAL A 52 -9.82 -9.08 20.38
C VAL A 52 -9.82 -10.20 19.33
N GLN A 53 -9.95 -11.46 19.72
CA GLN A 53 -10.01 -12.60 18.80
C GLN A 53 -11.06 -12.48 17.69
N PRO A 54 -12.34 -12.13 17.93
CA PRO A 54 -13.32 -11.99 16.86
C PRO A 54 -12.94 -10.89 15.86
N VAL A 55 -12.38 -9.77 16.34
CA VAL A 55 -11.90 -8.66 15.52
C VAL A 55 -10.70 -9.10 14.67
N THR A 56 -9.74 -9.83 15.27
CA THR A 56 -8.61 -10.44 14.55
C THR A 56 -9.11 -11.36 13.44
N ALA A 57 -10.09 -12.23 13.74
CA ALA A 57 -10.63 -13.20 12.80
C ALA A 57 -11.37 -12.54 11.65
N GLU A 58 -12.15 -11.50 11.93
CA GLU A 58 -12.83 -10.72 10.89
C GLU A 58 -11.82 -10.07 9.93
N LEU A 59 -10.85 -9.32 10.44
CA LEU A 59 -9.82 -8.68 9.61
C LEU A 59 -8.98 -9.71 8.84
N TRP A 60 -8.68 -10.86 9.45
CA TRP A 60 -7.93 -11.94 8.81
C TRP A 60 -8.74 -12.65 7.72
N GLY A 61 -10.06 -12.69 7.84
CA GLY A 61 -10.97 -13.23 6.82
C GLY A 61 -10.92 -12.47 5.50
N GLU A 62 -10.69 -11.15 5.56
CA GLU A 62 -10.63 -10.28 4.36
C GLU A 62 -9.38 -10.50 3.50
N ARG A 63 -8.40 -11.28 4.00
CA ARG A 63 -7.10 -11.48 3.32
C ARG A 63 -7.25 -12.04 1.90
N GLU A 64 -8.22 -12.93 1.67
CA GLU A 64 -8.36 -13.61 0.39
C GLU A 64 -8.97 -12.68 -0.67
N MET A 65 -9.93 -11.85 -0.27
CA MET A 65 -10.42 -10.75 -1.11
C MET A 65 -9.28 -9.81 -1.48
N LEU A 66 -8.48 -9.34 -0.52
CA LEU A 66 -7.35 -8.45 -0.79
C LEU A 66 -6.29 -9.11 -1.70
N ARG A 67 -6.08 -10.41 -1.58
CA ARG A 67 -5.17 -11.17 -2.47
C ARG A 67 -5.73 -11.27 -3.88
N LYS A 68 -7.02 -11.56 -4.02
CA LYS A 68 -7.70 -11.62 -5.29
C LYS A 68 -7.65 -10.29 -6.01
N LEU A 69 -8.02 -9.18 -5.33
CA LEU A 69 -7.88 -7.84 -5.87
C LEU A 69 -6.46 -7.54 -6.37
N ARG A 70 -5.44 -7.95 -5.61
CA ARG A 70 -4.05 -7.82 -6.06
C ARG A 70 -3.79 -8.60 -7.33
N ALA A 71 -4.24 -9.86 -7.38
CA ALA A 71 -4.03 -10.75 -8.50
C ALA A 71 -4.71 -10.20 -9.75
N ASP A 72 -5.98 -9.82 -9.65
CA ASP A 72 -6.78 -9.25 -10.73
C ASP A 72 -6.11 -7.99 -11.31
N LEU A 73 -5.65 -7.07 -10.46
CA LEU A 73 -4.88 -5.89 -10.90
C LEU A 73 -3.57 -6.26 -11.61
N TYR A 74 -2.89 -7.29 -11.12
CA TYR A 74 -1.63 -7.77 -11.71
C TYR A 74 -1.87 -8.40 -13.09
N ASP A 75 -2.90 -9.22 -13.19
CA ASP A 75 -3.24 -9.94 -14.41
C ASP A 75 -3.76 -8.94 -15.46
N GLN A 76 -4.53 -7.92 -15.05
CA GLN A 76 -4.92 -6.80 -15.92
C GLN A 76 -3.72 -6.02 -16.45
N LEU A 77 -2.76 -5.64 -15.58
CA LEU A 77 -1.53 -4.96 -16.00
C LEU A 77 -0.73 -5.79 -17.01
N LEU A 78 -0.62 -7.11 -16.79
CA LEU A 78 0.09 -8.01 -17.69
C LEU A 78 -0.63 -8.19 -19.03
N ALA A 79 -1.95 -8.36 -19.01
CA ALA A 79 -2.76 -8.49 -20.22
C ALA A 79 -2.61 -7.24 -21.11
N GLN A 80 -2.68 -6.07 -20.49
CA GLN A 80 -2.55 -4.79 -21.15
C GLN A 80 -1.13 -4.52 -21.68
N LEU A 81 -0.08 -4.94 -20.98
CA LEU A 81 1.29 -4.82 -21.51
C LEU A 81 1.52 -5.72 -22.73
N LYS A 82 0.89 -6.90 -22.76
CA LYS A 82 1.01 -7.86 -23.87
C LYS A 82 0.08 -7.55 -25.06
N SER A 83 -0.92 -6.70 -24.87
CA SER A 83 -1.82 -6.29 -25.94
C SER A 83 -1.16 -5.28 -26.88
N LYS A 84 -1.73 -5.15 -28.08
CA LYS A 84 -1.26 -4.19 -29.09
C LYS A 84 -1.44 -2.73 -28.63
N SER A 85 -2.52 -2.45 -27.90
CA SER A 85 -2.87 -1.15 -27.31
C SER A 85 -3.36 -1.33 -25.88
N ALA A 86 -3.10 -0.35 -25.03
CA ALA A 86 -3.69 -0.29 -23.69
C ALA A 86 -5.09 0.36 -23.73
N ASP A 87 -6.01 -0.20 -22.96
CA ASP A 87 -7.35 0.33 -22.70
C ASP A 87 -7.36 1.00 -21.31
N SER A 88 -7.30 2.34 -21.31
CA SER A 88 -7.36 3.16 -20.08
C SER A 88 -8.66 2.97 -19.31
N GLY A 89 -9.80 2.83 -20.02
CA GLY A 89 -11.11 2.66 -19.41
C GLY A 89 -11.24 1.32 -18.66
N GLU A 90 -10.70 0.25 -19.24
CA GLU A 90 -10.66 -1.06 -18.58
C GLU A 90 -9.73 -1.05 -17.35
N MET A 91 -8.58 -0.38 -17.44
CA MET A 91 -7.67 -0.19 -16.30
C MET A 91 -8.34 0.61 -15.19
N GLU A 92 -9.00 1.72 -15.52
CA GLU A 92 -9.74 2.55 -14.57
C GLU A 92 -10.84 1.74 -13.88
N LYS A 93 -11.64 0.99 -14.65
CA LYS A 93 -12.70 0.16 -14.10
C LYS A 93 -12.16 -0.86 -13.11
N THR A 94 -11.05 -1.51 -13.44
CA THR A 94 -10.40 -2.51 -12.56
C THR A 94 -9.88 -1.86 -11.27
N LEU A 95 -9.24 -0.69 -11.39
CA LEU A 95 -8.76 0.08 -10.26
C LEU A 95 -9.91 0.54 -9.36
N LYS A 96 -10.96 1.15 -9.90
CA LYS A 96 -12.15 1.59 -9.14
C LYS A 96 -12.88 0.44 -8.46
N THR A 97 -13.05 -0.69 -9.15
CA THR A 97 -13.67 -1.87 -8.55
C THR A 97 -12.87 -2.38 -7.35
N SER A 98 -11.54 -2.44 -7.50
CA SER A 98 -10.64 -2.80 -6.40
C SER A 98 -10.67 -1.76 -5.27
N TRP A 99 -10.79 -0.49 -5.62
CA TRP A 99 -10.85 0.63 -4.69
C TRP A 99 -12.11 0.53 -3.81
N LEU A 100 -13.29 0.42 -4.41
CA LEU A 100 -14.56 0.28 -3.67
C LEU A 100 -14.58 -0.93 -2.73
N GLN A 101 -13.97 -2.05 -3.12
CA GLN A 101 -13.89 -3.23 -2.24
C GLN A 101 -13.03 -2.99 -0.99
N VAL A 102 -11.96 -2.20 -1.10
CA VAL A 102 -11.13 -1.85 0.05
C VAL A 102 -11.78 -0.73 0.88
N GLU A 103 -12.52 0.17 0.26
CA GLU A 103 -13.30 1.21 0.96
C GLU A 103 -14.26 0.60 2.00
N ASN A 104 -14.93 -0.50 1.63
CA ASN A 104 -15.85 -1.21 2.52
C ASN A 104 -15.18 -1.80 3.77
N LEU A 105 -13.84 -1.84 3.83
CA LEU A 105 -13.09 -2.28 5.00
C LEU A 105 -12.77 -1.14 5.97
N ILE A 106 -13.01 0.12 5.60
CA ILE A 106 -12.66 1.28 6.43
C ILE A 106 -13.36 1.24 7.80
N PRO A 107 -14.69 1.00 7.90
CA PRO A 107 -15.36 0.92 9.19
C PRO A 107 -14.81 -0.22 10.06
N LYS A 108 -14.54 -1.39 9.45
CA LYS A 108 -13.94 -2.54 10.15
C LYS A 108 -12.56 -2.21 10.70
N ALA A 109 -11.73 -1.50 9.92
CA ALA A 109 -10.39 -1.10 10.34
C ALA A 109 -10.43 -0.09 11.49
N ALA A 110 -11.32 0.90 11.44
CA ALA A 110 -11.50 1.88 12.51
C ALA A 110 -12.02 1.22 13.80
N SER A 111 -13.06 0.37 13.69
CA SER A 111 -13.58 -0.38 14.81
C SER A 111 -12.52 -1.29 15.44
N ALA A 112 -11.74 -1.99 14.62
CA ALA A 112 -10.68 -2.85 15.11
C ALA A 112 -9.62 -2.06 15.88
N PHE A 113 -9.17 -0.93 15.33
CA PHE A 113 -8.22 -0.06 16.01
C PHE A 113 -8.71 0.34 17.41
N SER A 114 -10.00 0.67 17.54
CA SER A 114 -10.64 1.00 18.82
C SER A 114 -10.60 -0.17 19.82
N GLU A 115 -10.93 -1.38 19.37
CA GLU A 115 -10.90 -2.58 20.23
C GLU A 115 -9.49 -2.94 20.71
N TYR A 116 -8.48 -2.86 19.83
CA TYR A 116 -7.10 -3.08 20.26
C TYR A 116 -6.62 -1.99 21.21
N HIS A 117 -6.95 -0.72 20.94
CA HIS A 117 -6.61 0.38 21.86
C HIS A 117 -7.18 0.15 23.26
N ALA A 118 -8.44 -0.27 23.35
CA ALA A 118 -9.12 -0.52 24.62
C ALA A 118 -8.47 -1.63 25.47
N VAL A 119 -7.78 -2.60 24.86
CA VAL A 119 -7.10 -3.67 25.60
C VAL A 119 -5.61 -3.40 25.85
N MET A 120 -5.00 -2.49 25.07
CA MET A 120 -3.58 -2.16 25.18
C MET A 120 -3.25 -1.44 26.49
N ALA A 121 -2.14 -1.82 27.11
CA ALA A 121 -1.58 -1.08 28.23
C ALA A 121 -1.03 0.29 27.76
N PRO A 122 -1.05 1.34 28.61
CA PRO A 122 -0.48 2.65 28.28
C PRO A 122 0.97 2.58 27.76
N GLU A 123 1.79 1.70 28.32
CA GLU A 123 3.20 1.50 27.95
C GLU A 123 3.32 0.99 26.50
N LYS A 124 2.44 0.06 26.10
CA LYS A 124 2.38 -0.45 24.72
C LYS A 124 1.87 0.59 23.74
N ARG A 125 0.90 1.43 24.16
CA ARG A 125 0.45 2.58 23.37
C ARG A 125 1.62 3.55 23.12
N ALA A 126 2.44 3.83 24.14
CA ALA A 126 3.62 4.68 24.01
C ALA A 126 4.69 4.08 23.07
N GLU A 127 4.98 2.78 23.16
CA GLU A 127 5.89 2.09 22.23
C GLU A 127 5.39 2.16 20.78
N MET A 128 4.08 2.04 20.59
CA MET A 128 3.45 2.16 19.27
C MET A 128 3.53 3.59 18.73
N VAL A 129 3.32 4.59 19.58
CA VAL A 129 3.51 6.01 19.22
C VAL A 129 4.92 6.26 18.70
N GLU A 130 5.97 5.83 19.40
CA GLU A 130 7.36 6.03 18.97
C GLU A 130 7.61 5.42 17.58
N LYS A 131 7.13 4.18 17.36
CA LYS A 131 7.27 3.49 16.07
C LYS A 131 6.53 4.22 14.95
N ILE A 132 5.36 4.79 15.23
CA ILE A 132 4.54 5.49 14.24
C ILE A 132 5.12 6.89 13.96
N GLU A 133 5.61 7.62 14.96
CA GLU A 133 6.31 8.90 14.80
C GLU A 133 7.56 8.73 13.92
N LYS A 134 8.37 7.70 14.18
CA LYS A 134 9.53 7.38 13.36
C LYS A 134 9.16 7.10 11.90
N ARG A 135 8.05 6.39 11.65
CA ARG A 135 7.55 6.14 10.28
C ARG A 135 7.02 7.41 9.63
N ARG A 136 6.31 8.25 10.38
CA ARG A 136 5.82 9.55 9.93
C ARG A 136 6.97 10.45 9.52
N GLU A 137 8.02 10.54 10.34
CA GLU A 137 9.25 11.26 10.00
C GLU A 137 9.90 10.73 8.73
N TRP A 138 9.94 9.42 8.53
CA TRP A 138 10.48 8.85 7.29
C TRP A 138 9.68 9.24 6.05
N ILE A 139 8.36 9.35 6.17
CA ILE A 139 7.50 9.86 5.10
C ILE A 139 7.76 11.34 4.86
N GLN A 140 7.88 12.12 5.95
CA GLN A 140 8.14 13.55 5.88
C GLN A 140 9.50 13.86 5.23
N GLN A 141 10.56 13.17 5.65
CA GLN A 141 11.92 13.27 5.13
C GLN A 141 12.07 12.63 3.74
N GLY A 142 11.10 11.82 3.32
CA GLY A 142 11.12 11.14 2.04
C GLY A 142 12.24 10.11 1.86
N ARG A 143 12.90 9.63 2.93
CA ARG A 143 14.03 8.65 2.90
C ARG A 143 13.66 7.44 2.02
N ARG A 144 14.02 7.37 0.73
CA ARG A 144 15.31 7.41 0.00
C ARG A 144 16.19 6.16 0.20
N ARG A 145 15.73 4.99 -0.25
CA ARG A 145 16.65 3.86 -0.55
C ARG A 145 16.93 3.65 -2.05
N PHE A 146 16.25 4.40 -2.91
CA PHE A 146 16.40 4.26 -4.37
C PHE A 146 16.56 5.60 -5.12
N TRP A 147 16.18 6.73 -4.53
CA TRP A 147 16.15 8.06 -5.17
C TRP A 147 16.91 9.13 -4.35
N SER A 148 18.13 8.84 -3.89
CA SER A 148 19.01 9.84 -3.25
C SER A 148 20.13 10.23 -4.21
N PHE A 149 19.97 11.32 -4.95
CA PHE A 149 21.02 11.84 -5.84
C PHE A 149 21.33 13.34 -5.61
N SER A 150 20.55 14.06 -4.79
CA SER A 150 20.79 15.48 -4.46
C SER A 150 20.12 15.86 -3.12
N ASP A 151 20.51 16.98 -2.50
CA ASP A 151 19.88 17.49 -1.26
C ASP A 151 18.45 18.00 -1.51
N GLU A 152 18.22 18.59 -2.69
CA GLU A 152 16.90 18.84 -3.25
C GLU A 152 16.24 17.49 -3.62
N GLY A 153 14.93 17.33 -3.49
CA GLY A 153 14.27 16.07 -3.89
C GLY A 153 14.50 15.74 -5.38
N PRO A 154 14.30 14.49 -5.83
CA PRO A 154 14.32 14.20 -7.26
C PRO A 154 13.25 15.03 -7.96
N THR A 155 13.58 15.61 -9.10
CA THR A 155 12.65 16.30 -10.01
C THR A 155 11.86 15.29 -10.85
N ALA A 156 10.85 15.76 -11.59
CA ALA A 156 10.17 14.93 -12.58
C ALA A 156 11.14 14.43 -13.66
N GLU A 157 12.08 15.29 -14.09
CA GLU A 157 13.13 14.94 -15.05
C GLU A 157 14.05 13.82 -14.51
N ASP A 158 14.51 13.91 -13.25
CA ASP A 158 15.34 12.87 -12.63
C ASP A 158 14.64 11.51 -12.59
N ILE A 159 13.32 11.52 -12.35
CA ILE A 159 12.50 10.31 -12.33
C ILE A 159 12.33 9.76 -13.74
N ASN A 160 12.05 10.63 -14.70
CA ASN A 160 11.87 10.28 -16.10
C ASN A 160 13.15 9.66 -16.68
N GLY A 161 14.31 10.29 -16.47
CA GLY A 161 15.60 9.79 -16.97
C GLY A 161 15.97 8.42 -16.41
N LYS A 162 15.66 8.12 -15.15
CA LYS A 162 15.88 6.75 -14.62
C LYS A 162 14.84 5.74 -15.09
N MET A 163 13.63 6.17 -15.43
CA MET A 163 12.70 5.29 -16.13
C MET A 163 13.22 5.00 -17.53
N ALA A 164 13.78 6.01 -18.21
CA ALA A 164 14.41 5.87 -19.51
C ALA A 164 15.56 4.87 -19.49
N GLU A 165 16.49 5.01 -18.56
CA GLU A 165 17.61 4.07 -18.37
C GLU A 165 17.11 2.63 -18.12
N ARG A 166 16.11 2.45 -17.25
CA ARG A 166 15.62 1.11 -16.88
C ARG A 166 14.84 0.37 -17.96
N LEU A 167 14.23 1.12 -18.86
CA LEU A 167 13.43 0.62 -19.97
C LEU A 167 14.19 0.72 -21.30
N ASN A 168 15.45 1.18 -21.27
CA ASN A 168 16.26 1.48 -22.45
C ASN A 168 15.49 2.33 -23.46
N LEU A 169 14.89 3.43 -23.01
CA LEU A 169 14.15 4.34 -23.88
C LEU A 169 15.09 5.12 -24.79
N THR A 170 14.63 5.44 -26.01
CA THR A 170 15.28 6.43 -26.85
C THR A 170 15.07 7.83 -26.28
N LEU A 171 15.89 8.79 -26.71
CA LEU A 171 15.72 10.21 -26.33
C LEU A 171 14.32 10.75 -26.70
N GLU A 172 13.78 10.30 -27.84
CA GLU A 172 12.43 10.66 -28.27
C GLU A 172 11.37 10.08 -27.32
N GLN A 173 11.48 8.80 -26.97
CA GLN A 173 10.58 8.16 -26.01
C GLN A 173 10.67 8.82 -24.63
N GLU A 174 11.86 9.14 -24.15
CA GLU A 174 12.06 9.86 -22.90
C GLU A 174 11.38 11.24 -22.93
N THR A 175 11.52 11.98 -24.02
CA THR A 175 10.86 13.28 -24.21
C THR A 175 9.34 13.13 -24.19
N GLN A 176 8.79 12.08 -24.82
CA GLN A 176 7.36 11.79 -24.81
C GLN A 176 6.84 11.38 -23.41
N MET A 177 7.69 10.77 -22.59
CA MET A 177 7.35 10.32 -21.23
C MET A 177 7.40 11.43 -20.17
N LEU A 178 8.14 12.50 -20.42
CA LEU A 178 8.31 13.59 -19.46
C LEU A 178 6.98 14.23 -19.01
N PRO A 179 6.05 14.65 -19.88
CA PRO A 179 4.79 15.26 -19.44
C PRO A 179 3.91 14.29 -18.63
N VAL A 180 3.99 12.99 -18.90
CA VAL A 180 3.31 11.96 -18.11
C VAL A 180 3.92 11.88 -16.71
N THR A 181 5.25 11.98 -16.62
CA THR A 181 5.98 11.96 -15.36
C THR A 181 5.70 13.21 -14.52
N GLU A 182 5.71 14.39 -15.12
CA GLU A 182 5.38 15.67 -14.48
C GLU A 182 3.97 15.63 -13.87
N LYS A 183 2.97 15.21 -14.66
CA LYS A 183 1.58 15.10 -14.19
C LYS A 183 1.46 14.20 -12.96
N LEU A 184 2.15 13.06 -12.94
CA LEU A 184 2.15 12.16 -11.77
C LEU A 184 2.96 12.72 -10.59
N PHE A 185 4.00 13.50 -10.88
CA PHE A 185 4.88 14.09 -9.89
C PHE A 185 4.21 15.21 -9.11
N ASP A 186 3.41 16.04 -9.77
CA ASP A 186 2.67 17.15 -9.14
C ASP A 186 1.71 16.64 -8.05
N GLU A 187 1.19 15.42 -8.22
CA GLU A 187 0.29 14.78 -7.25
C GLU A 187 0.99 14.19 -6.03
N ARG A 188 2.33 14.09 -6.06
CA ARG A 188 3.12 13.46 -4.99
C ARG A 188 2.87 14.10 -3.64
N ASP A 189 2.82 15.43 -3.59
CA ASP A 189 2.73 16.15 -2.33
C ASP A 189 1.32 16.00 -1.73
N ALA A 190 0.27 16.05 -2.55
CA ALA A 190 -1.09 15.76 -2.10
C ALA A 190 -1.21 14.32 -1.55
N ILE A 191 -0.63 13.33 -2.25
CA ILE A 191 -0.59 11.93 -1.78
C ILE A 191 0.18 11.80 -0.46
N LYS A 192 1.32 12.51 -0.34
CA LYS A 192 2.13 12.53 0.88
C LYS A 192 1.34 13.12 2.04
N GLN A 193 0.69 14.27 1.85
CA GLN A 193 -0.10 14.92 2.89
C GLN A 193 -1.29 14.05 3.32
N ALA A 194 -1.98 13.41 2.38
CA ALA A 194 -3.08 12.49 2.70
C ALA A 194 -2.62 11.31 3.56
N ARG A 195 -1.41 10.78 3.31
CA ARG A 195 -0.79 9.76 4.17
C ARG A 195 -0.47 10.33 5.56
N LEU A 196 0.21 11.48 5.62
CA LEU A 196 0.60 12.10 6.88
C LEU A 196 -0.61 12.39 7.78
N LYS A 197 -1.74 12.82 7.18
CA LYS A 197 -3.00 13.02 7.90
C LYS A 197 -3.47 11.75 8.64
N VAL A 198 -3.36 10.57 8.03
CA VAL A 198 -3.70 9.30 8.69
C VAL A 198 -2.74 8.99 9.83
N TYR A 199 -1.44 9.22 9.64
CA TYR A 199 -0.45 9.05 10.72
C TYR A 199 -0.72 10.01 11.87
N ASP A 200 -1.00 11.28 11.58
CA ASP A 200 -1.32 12.30 12.58
C ASP A 200 -2.57 11.93 13.39
N GLU A 201 -3.61 11.47 12.72
CA GLU A 201 -4.83 10.99 13.36
C GLU A 201 -4.57 9.77 14.26
N VAL A 202 -3.90 8.73 13.75
CA VAL A 202 -3.58 7.54 14.55
C VAL A 202 -2.73 7.90 15.77
N LEU A 203 -1.75 8.82 15.62
CA LEU A 203 -0.94 9.29 16.75
C LEU A 203 -1.78 10.03 17.78
N ALA A 204 -2.70 10.88 17.35
CA ALA A 204 -3.62 11.57 18.26
C ALA A 204 -4.48 10.56 19.05
N GLN A 205 -5.05 9.56 18.37
CA GLN A 205 -5.88 8.53 18.99
C GLN A 205 -5.11 7.64 19.98
N LEU A 206 -3.86 7.28 19.67
CA LEU A 206 -3.02 6.48 20.58
C LEU A 206 -2.64 7.24 21.85
N LYS A 207 -2.45 8.56 21.75
CA LYS A 207 -2.07 9.43 22.88
C LYS A 207 -3.24 9.71 23.83
N ASN A 208 -4.48 9.50 23.38
CA ASN A 208 -5.68 9.68 24.19
C ASN A 208 -6.07 8.39 24.91
N ASP A 209 -6.75 8.52 26.05
CA ASP A 209 -7.27 7.38 26.83
C ASP A 209 -8.44 6.65 26.18
N THR A 210 -9.14 7.31 25.26
CA THR A 210 -10.23 6.74 24.48
C THR A 210 -10.04 7.06 23.01
N VAL A 211 -10.53 6.18 22.13
CA VAL A 211 -10.52 6.39 20.68
C VAL A 211 -11.83 7.02 20.23
N ASP A 212 -11.73 8.09 19.45
CA ASP A 212 -12.84 8.59 18.63
C ASP A 212 -12.85 7.81 17.30
N THR A 213 -13.63 6.73 17.27
CA THR A 213 -13.72 5.83 16.11
C THR A 213 -14.33 6.53 14.90
N ALA A 214 -15.31 7.42 15.11
CA ALA A 214 -15.96 8.14 14.02
C ALA A 214 -15.00 9.15 13.36
N GLN A 215 -14.20 9.86 14.17
CA GLN A 215 -13.18 10.75 13.65
C GLN A 215 -12.10 10.00 12.86
N LEU A 216 -11.61 8.86 13.39
CA LEU A 216 -10.64 8.02 12.67
C LEU A 216 -11.21 7.54 11.33
N GLU A 217 -12.44 7.02 11.32
CA GLU A 217 -13.13 6.57 10.10
C GLU A 217 -13.26 7.70 9.07
N SER A 218 -13.65 8.90 9.52
CA SER A 218 -13.75 10.09 8.67
C SER A 218 -12.42 10.47 8.01
N VAL A 219 -11.32 10.44 8.79
CA VAL A 219 -9.98 10.71 8.25
C VAL A 219 -9.59 9.66 7.22
N LEU A 220 -9.83 8.37 7.50
CA LEU A 220 -9.54 7.27 6.57
C LEU A 220 -10.32 7.45 5.24
N HIS A 221 -11.62 7.74 5.29
CA HIS A 221 -12.41 8.03 4.09
C HIS A 221 -11.90 9.26 3.33
N SER A 222 -11.58 10.35 4.03
CA SER A 222 -11.08 11.55 3.34
C SER A 222 -9.78 11.30 2.57
N THR A 223 -8.87 10.50 3.15
CA THR A 223 -7.64 10.07 2.48
C THR A 223 -7.93 9.09 1.35
N TRP A 224 -8.94 8.24 1.50
CA TRP A 224 -9.41 7.33 0.47
C TRP A 224 -9.93 8.07 -0.77
N THR A 225 -10.85 9.03 -0.58
CA THR A 225 -11.38 9.89 -1.66
C THR A 225 -10.27 10.67 -2.37
N THR A 226 -9.24 11.11 -1.62
CA THR A 226 -8.08 11.78 -2.22
C THR A 226 -7.39 10.89 -3.26
N MET A 227 -7.30 9.58 -3.03
CA MET A 227 -6.72 8.69 -4.04
C MET A 227 -7.71 8.33 -5.15
N ASP A 228 -9.01 8.22 -4.85
CA ASP A 228 -10.07 7.89 -5.82
C ASP A 228 -10.08 8.85 -7.02
N VAL A 229 -10.04 10.17 -6.74
CA VAL A 229 -10.06 11.20 -7.78
C VAL A 229 -8.82 11.17 -8.69
N ARG A 230 -7.76 10.45 -8.30
CA ARG A 230 -6.52 10.29 -9.06
C ARG A 230 -6.48 9.01 -9.91
N ILE A 231 -7.46 8.11 -9.76
CA ILE A 231 -7.51 6.86 -10.51
C ILE A 231 -7.53 7.09 -12.03
N PRO A 232 -8.37 7.97 -12.61
CA PRO A 232 -8.38 8.20 -14.05
C PRO A 232 -7.02 8.65 -14.59
N MET A 233 -6.35 9.55 -13.87
CA MET A 233 -5.01 10.01 -14.22
C MET A 233 -3.99 8.86 -14.26
N VAL A 234 -4.04 7.94 -13.30
CA VAL A 234 -3.12 6.80 -13.25
C VAL A 234 -3.37 5.84 -14.42
N SER A 235 -4.63 5.60 -14.77
CA SER A 235 -5.01 4.78 -15.92
C SER A 235 -4.54 5.39 -17.23
N ASP A 236 -4.76 6.69 -17.43
CA ASP A 236 -4.32 7.42 -18.61
C ASP A 236 -2.80 7.41 -18.73
N ALA A 237 -2.10 7.65 -17.62
CA ALA A 237 -0.65 7.61 -17.58
C ALA A 237 -0.15 6.22 -18.00
N PHE A 238 -0.75 5.13 -17.53
CA PHE A 238 -0.39 3.78 -17.95
C PHE A 238 -0.58 3.59 -19.46
N ALA A 239 -1.70 4.05 -20.03
CA ALA A 239 -1.95 3.96 -21.46
C ALA A 239 -0.96 4.80 -22.28
N SER A 240 -0.60 6.00 -21.81
CA SER A 240 0.43 6.83 -22.44
C SER A 240 1.80 6.14 -22.41
N VAL A 241 2.20 5.58 -21.26
CA VAL A 241 3.46 4.81 -21.18
C VAL A 241 3.43 3.64 -22.15
N HIS A 242 2.33 2.88 -22.20
CA HIS A 242 2.20 1.74 -23.12
C HIS A 242 2.39 2.15 -24.58
N ALA A 243 1.79 3.27 -25.00
CA ALA A 243 1.86 3.76 -26.37
C ALA A 243 3.29 4.19 -26.77
N VAL A 244 4.07 4.72 -25.84
CA VAL A 244 5.47 5.12 -26.09
C VAL A 244 6.38 3.90 -26.23
N LEU A 245 6.10 2.82 -25.50
CA LEU A 245 6.96 1.63 -25.46
C LEU A 245 6.82 0.77 -26.73
N THR A 246 7.96 0.27 -27.22
CA THR A 246 7.96 -0.74 -28.29
C THR A 246 7.36 -2.06 -27.77
N PRO A 247 6.89 -2.95 -28.68
CA PRO A 247 6.45 -4.29 -28.29
C PRO A 247 7.50 -5.06 -27.48
N GLU A 248 8.79 -4.93 -27.83
CA GLU A 248 9.91 -5.59 -27.15
C GLU A 248 10.10 -5.04 -25.74
N GLN A 249 10.08 -3.71 -25.57
CA GLN A 249 10.18 -3.07 -24.25
C GLN A 249 8.99 -3.46 -23.35
N ARG A 250 7.77 -3.53 -23.91
CA ARG A 250 6.58 -4.02 -23.20
C ARG A 250 6.72 -5.47 -22.78
N ALA A 251 7.25 -6.33 -23.65
CA ALA A 251 7.50 -7.74 -23.34
C ALA A 251 8.54 -7.90 -22.22
N GLU A 252 9.65 -7.16 -22.26
CA GLU A 252 10.67 -7.18 -21.20
C GLU A 252 10.08 -6.74 -19.85
N LEU A 253 9.27 -5.68 -19.87
CA LEU A 253 8.58 -5.17 -18.69
C LEU A 253 7.57 -6.18 -18.11
N SER A 254 6.79 -6.83 -18.98
CA SER A 254 5.90 -7.93 -18.61
C SER A 254 6.68 -9.06 -17.95
N GLU A 255 7.80 -9.49 -18.53
CA GLU A 255 8.62 -10.56 -17.97
C GLU A 255 9.19 -10.18 -16.58
N LYS A 256 9.66 -8.94 -16.42
CA LYS A 256 10.10 -8.40 -15.11
C LYS A 256 8.96 -8.45 -14.09
N LEU A 257 7.73 -8.11 -14.48
CA LEU A 257 6.55 -8.16 -13.60
C LEU A 257 6.17 -9.59 -13.22
N GLU A 258 6.16 -10.53 -14.16
CA GLU A 258 5.90 -11.95 -13.92
C GLU A 258 6.95 -12.57 -12.99
N ARG A 259 8.24 -12.32 -13.26
CA ARG A 259 9.34 -12.75 -12.39
C ARG A 259 9.16 -12.20 -10.98
N ARG A 260 8.70 -10.95 -10.83
CA ARG A 260 8.41 -10.35 -9.51
C ARG A 260 7.20 -10.98 -8.84
N GLN A 261 6.13 -11.29 -9.59
CA GLN A 261 4.96 -12.00 -9.09
C GLN A 261 5.34 -13.41 -8.60
N LYS A 262 6.12 -14.16 -9.40
CA LYS A 262 6.66 -15.48 -9.06
C LYS A 262 7.59 -15.42 -7.85
N ARG A 263 8.56 -14.49 -7.82
CA ARG A 263 9.43 -14.26 -6.65
C ARG A 263 8.65 -13.95 -5.38
N ARG A 264 7.50 -13.27 -5.48
CA ARG A 264 6.63 -13.03 -4.33
C ARG A 264 5.86 -14.25 -3.90
N LYS A 265 5.30 -15.02 -4.84
CA LYS A 265 4.74 -16.33 -4.54
C LYS A 265 5.80 -17.19 -3.81
N ASN A 266 7.03 -17.22 -4.32
CA ASN A 266 8.17 -17.98 -3.75
C ASN A 266 8.66 -17.44 -2.39
N ARG A 267 8.84 -16.12 -2.22
CA ARG A 267 9.28 -15.50 -0.96
C ARG A 267 8.26 -15.64 0.17
N ARG A 268 6.98 -15.84 -0.14
CA ARG A 268 5.97 -16.18 0.86
C ARG A 268 6.23 -17.56 1.50
N HIS A 269 6.83 -18.51 0.77
CA HIS A 269 7.18 -19.82 1.34
C HIS A 269 8.27 -19.77 2.45
N HIS A 270 9.14 -18.75 2.49
CA HIS A 270 10.38 -18.79 3.30
C HIS A 270 10.36 -17.97 4.60
N ARG A 271 9.48 -16.97 4.74
CA ARG A 271 9.70 -15.85 5.69
C ARG A 271 9.25 -16.09 7.14
N TRP A 272 8.74 -17.26 7.48
CA TRP A 272 8.31 -17.59 8.86
C TRP A 272 9.30 -18.48 9.63
N HIS A 273 10.35 -19.00 8.98
CA HIS A 273 11.37 -19.79 9.68
C HIS A 273 12.29 -18.96 10.59
N ASP A 274 12.35 -17.64 10.38
CA ASP A 274 13.20 -16.71 11.15
C ASP A 274 12.43 -15.94 12.24
N TRP A 275 11.18 -16.35 12.54
CA TRP A 275 10.26 -15.69 13.49
C TRP A 275 10.01 -16.49 14.78
N HIS A 276 10.77 -17.57 14.99
CA HIS A 276 10.95 -18.31 16.25
C HIS A 276 12.45 -18.42 16.55
#